data_AF-A0A3S0ZZA8-F1
#
_entry.id   AF-A0A3S0ZZA8-F1
#
_cell.length_a   1.000
_cell.length_b   1.000
_cell.length_c   1.000
_cell.angle_alpha   90.00
_cell.angle_beta   90.00
_cell.angle_gamma   90.00
#
_symmetry.space_group_name_H-M   'P 1'
#
loop_
_entity.id
_entity.type
_entity.pdbx_description
1 polymer ?
#
loop_
_entity_poly.entity_id
_entity_poly.type
_entity_poly.pdbx_seq_one_letter_code
_entity_poly.pdbx_strand_id
1 'polypeptide(L)'
;MPVIPKQKAIHVVVDSTGVKVYGEGEWKVRTHGAGKRRTWRKLHLGVDEGTLEIVAAVVTTNNIADCEVLPNLLELVEQEIEQVSGDGAYDTFDCYDTIAD
;
A
#
# COMPACT_ATOMS: atom_id res chain seq x y z
N MET A 1 -15.69 2.51 -32.13
CA MET A 1 -15.83 2.60 -30.66
C MET A 1 -15.31 3.96 -30.25
N PRO A 2 -15.97 4.71 -29.35
CA PRO A 2 -15.40 5.97 -28.88
C PRO A 2 -14.10 5.64 -28.14
N VAL A 3 -13.01 6.26 -28.57
CA VAL A 3 -11.72 6.18 -27.87
C VAL A 3 -11.87 7.08 -26.65
N ILE A 4 -11.92 6.47 -25.46
CA ILE A 4 -11.82 7.22 -24.20
C ILE A 4 -10.42 7.85 -24.21
N PRO A 5 -10.29 9.19 -24.13
CA PRO A 5 -8.98 9.81 -24.12
C PRO A 5 -8.14 9.20 -22.99
N LYS A 6 -6.86 8.93 -23.27
CA LYS A 6 -5.90 8.43 -22.27
C LYS A 6 -6.04 9.28 -21.01
N GLN A 7 -6.31 8.62 -19.88
CA GLN A 7 -6.42 9.27 -18.57
C GLN A 7 -5.17 10.14 -18.37
N LYS A 8 -5.39 11.39 -17.97
CA LYS A 8 -4.34 12.35 -17.64
C LYS A 8 -3.41 11.72 -16.59
N ALA A 9 -2.12 12.03 -16.63
CA ALA A 9 -1.19 11.59 -15.60
C ALA A 9 -1.77 11.91 -14.20
N ILE A 10 -1.59 10.99 -13.26
CA ILE A 10 -2.26 11.01 -11.96
C ILE A 10 -1.30 11.41 -10.84
N HIS A 11 -1.88 11.93 -9.75
CA HIS A 11 -1.18 12.17 -8.51
C HIS A 11 -1.47 11.02 -7.54
N VAL A 12 -0.45 10.21 -7.25
CA VAL A 12 -0.59 9.06 -6.36
C VAL A 12 -0.23 9.46 -4.93
N VAL A 13 -1.16 9.28 -4.01
CA VAL A 13 -0.91 9.39 -2.56
C VAL A 13 -0.71 8.00 -1.99
N VAL A 14 0.40 7.81 -1.28
CA VAL A 14 0.78 6.53 -0.68
C VAL A 14 0.74 6.59 0.83
N ASP A 15 0.20 5.54 1.44
CA ASP A 15 0.21 5.34 2.89
C ASP A 15 0.19 3.85 3.23
N SER A 16 0.65 3.51 4.43
CA SER A 16 0.62 2.15 4.94
C SER A 16 -0.23 2.06 6.21
N THR A 17 -0.99 0.98 6.34
CA THR A 17 -1.79 0.72 7.54
C THR A 17 -1.56 -0.67 8.10
N GLY A 18 -1.48 -0.76 9.42
CA GLY A 18 -1.37 -2.02 10.14
C GLY A 18 -2.70 -2.76 10.15
N VAL A 19 -2.75 -3.91 9.49
CA VAL A 19 -3.89 -4.83 9.52
C VAL A 19 -3.62 -5.94 10.52
N LYS A 20 -4.47 -6.04 11.54
CA LYS A 20 -4.44 -7.16 12.49
C LYS A 20 -4.98 -8.42 11.81
N VAL A 21 -4.08 -9.26 11.33
CA VAL A 21 -4.44 -10.54 10.72
C VAL A 21 -4.72 -11.55 11.82
N TYR A 22 -5.96 -12.03 11.86
CA TYR A 22 -6.47 -12.83 12.94
C TYR A 22 -5.68 -14.14 13.11
N GLY A 23 -5.23 -14.35 14.36
CA GLY A 23 -5.11 -15.70 14.91
C GLY A 23 -6.51 -16.26 15.18
N GLU A 24 -6.65 -17.14 16.15
CA GLU A 24 -7.97 -17.70 16.44
C GLU A 24 -8.98 -16.63 16.88
N GLY A 25 -10.23 -16.74 16.38
CA GLY A 25 -11.31 -15.82 16.71
C GLY A 25 -11.60 -15.82 18.21
N GLU A 26 -12.15 -14.72 18.73
CA GLU A 26 -12.29 -14.52 20.18
C GLU A 26 -13.11 -15.62 20.85
N TRP A 27 -14.18 -16.09 20.18
CA TRP A 27 -14.97 -17.21 20.66
C TRP A 27 -14.13 -18.49 20.78
N LYS A 28 -13.35 -18.84 19.75
CA LYS A 28 -12.49 -20.03 19.78
C LYS A 28 -11.47 -19.95 20.91
N VAL A 29 -10.83 -18.79 21.08
CA VAL A 29 -9.84 -18.57 22.14
C VAL A 29 -10.48 -18.68 23.53
N ARG A 30 -11.70 -18.15 23.72
CA ARG A 30 -12.41 -18.26 25.00
C ARG A 30 -12.84 -19.69 25.33
N THR A 31 -13.27 -20.46 24.33
CA THR A 31 -13.79 -21.81 24.53
C THR A 31 -12.68 -22.87 24.61
N HIS A 32 -11.62 -22.73 23.83
CA HIS A 32 -10.61 -23.77 23.64
C HIS A 32 -9.16 -23.34 23.98
N GLY A 33 -8.97 -22.10 24.43
CA GLY A 33 -7.63 -21.52 24.60
C GLY A 33 -7.03 -21.06 23.27
N ALA A 34 -5.90 -20.35 23.35
CA ALA A 34 -5.22 -19.84 22.15
C ALA A 34 -4.29 -20.89 21.54
N GLY A 35 -4.63 -21.38 20.34
CA GLY A 35 -3.80 -22.28 19.54
C GLY A 35 -2.92 -21.60 18.50
N LYS A 36 -3.25 -20.36 18.07
CA LYS A 36 -2.43 -19.56 17.15
C LYS A 36 -2.26 -18.13 17.64
N ARG A 37 -1.03 -17.61 17.56
CA ARG A 37 -0.68 -16.23 17.93
C ARG A 37 -1.30 -15.25 16.92
N ARG A 38 -1.90 -14.16 17.44
CA ARG A 38 -2.34 -13.01 16.63
C ARG A 38 -1.10 -12.34 16.00
N THR A 39 -1.15 -12.03 14.72
CA THR A 39 -0.09 -11.29 14.02
C THR A 39 -0.64 -10.02 13.40
N TRP A 40 0.26 -9.10 13.08
CA TRP A 40 -0.04 -7.96 12.24
C TRP A 40 0.59 -8.17 10.86
N ARG A 41 0.00 -7.53 9.87
CA ARG A 41 0.54 -7.30 8.53
C ARG A 41 0.44 -5.80 8.23
N LYS A 42 1.20 -5.33 7.24
CA LYS A 42 1.04 -3.98 6.70
C LYS A 42 0.31 -4.08 5.35
N LEU A 43 -0.66 -3.20 5.14
CA LEU A 43 -1.30 -2.97 3.85
C LEU A 43 -0.85 -1.60 3.36
N HIS A 44 -0.12 -1.58 2.25
CA HIS A 44 0.36 -0.39 1.56
C HIS A 44 -0.62 -0.08 0.43
N LEU A 45 -1.08 1.16 0.33
CA LEU A 45 -2.05 1.59 -0.66
C LEU A 45 -1.50 2.77 -1.44
N GLY A 46 -1.71 2.75 -2.76
CA GLY A 46 -1.61 3.91 -3.64
C GLY A 46 -3.01 4.33 -4.07
N VAL A 47 -3.33 5.60 -3.88
CA VAL A 47 -4.65 6.17 -4.19
C VAL A 47 -4.47 7.35 -5.15
N ASP A 48 -5.27 7.42 -6.19
CA ASP A 48 -5.33 8.63 -7.03
C ASP A 48 -6.03 9.76 -6.26
N GLU A 49 -5.32 10.87 -6.04
CA GLU A 49 -5.84 12.03 -5.32
C GLU A 49 -7.10 12.62 -5.97
N GLY A 50 -7.18 12.59 -7.31
CA GLY A 50 -8.25 13.23 -8.05
C GLY A 50 -9.58 12.47 -7.98
N THR A 51 -9.52 11.14 -7.97
CA THR A 51 -10.69 10.24 -8.01
C THR A 51 -10.97 9.54 -6.68
N LEU A 52 -9.98 9.48 -5.79
CA LEU A 52 -9.97 8.69 -4.55
C LEU A 52 -10.07 7.17 -4.78
N GLU A 53 -9.78 6.71 -6.00
CA GLU A 53 -9.75 5.29 -6.33
C GLU A 53 -8.40 4.68 -5.91
N ILE A 54 -8.45 3.44 -5.41
CA ILE A 54 -7.24 2.67 -5.11
C ILE A 54 -6.65 2.18 -6.44
N VAL A 55 -5.44 2.62 -6.75
CA VAL A 55 -4.71 2.28 -7.98
C VAL A 55 -3.62 1.23 -7.75
N ALA A 56 -3.15 1.08 -6.50
CA ALA A 56 -2.18 0.05 -6.14
C ALA A 56 -2.40 -0.45 -4.70
N ALA A 57 -2.11 -1.72 -4.45
CA ALA A 57 -2.17 -2.29 -3.11
C ALA A 57 -1.17 -3.44 -2.93
N VAL A 58 -0.38 -3.39 -1.86
CA VAL A 58 0.58 -4.46 -1.50
C VAL A 58 0.42 -4.82 -0.03
N VAL A 59 0.41 -6.13 0.28
CA VAL A 59 0.41 -6.61 1.67
C VAL A 59 1.77 -7.21 2.00
N THR A 60 2.39 -6.72 3.08
CA THR A 60 3.69 -7.21 3.56
C THR A 60 3.64 -7.64 5.02
N THR A 61 4.70 -8.33 5.45
CA THR A 61 4.94 -8.62 6.86
C THR A 61 5.42 -7.37 7.59
N ASN A 62 5.26 -7.34 8.91
CA ASN A 62 5.56 -6.15 9.72
C ASN A 62 7.04 -5.71 9.74
N ASN A 63 7.96 -6.57 9.31
CA ASN A 63 9.39 -6.31 9.30
C ASN A 63 9.87 -5.60 8.02
N ILE A 64 8.98 -5.31 7.08
CA ILE A 64 9.29 -4.55 5.87
C ILE A 64 8.95 -3.08 6.12
N ALA A 65 9.91 -2.19 5.86
CA ALA A 65 9.70 -0.75 5.95
C ALA A 65 8.87 -0.24 4.76
N ASP A 66 8.24 0.92 4.94
CA ASP A 66 7.30 1.44 3.95
C ASP A 66 8.05 1.93 2.69
N CYS A 67 9.21 2.56 2.89
CA CYS A 67 10.14 2.92 1.83
C CYS A 67 10.59 1.73 0.96
N GLU A 68 10.80 0.54 1.53
CA GLU A 68 11.20 -0.67 0.79
C GLU A 68 10.09 -1.20 -0.14
N VAL A 69 8.83 -0.84 0.14
CA VAL A 69 7.67 -1.30 -0.65
C VAL A 69 7.34 -0.34 -1.78
N LEU A 70 7.72 0.94 -1.67
CA LEU A 70 7.35 1.99 -2.61
C LEU A 70 7.61 1.63 -4.09
N PRO A 71 8.80 1.10 -4.49
CA PRO A 71 9.04 0.76 -5.90
C PRO A 71 8.04 -0.27 -6.43
N ASN A 72 7.87 -1.37 -5.69
CA ASN A 72 6.91 -2.42 -6.05
C ASN A 72 5.46 -1.91 -6.05
N LEU A 73 5.13 -0.93 -5.22
CA LEU A 73 3.80 -0.33 -5.16
C LEU A 73 3.53 0.54 -6.40
N LEU A 74 4.49 1.36 -6.82
CA LEU A 74 4.36 2.24 -7.99
C LEU A 74 4.34 1.46 -9.31
N GLU A 75 5.05 0.33 -9.40
CA GLU A 75 5.00 -0.57 -10.57
C GLU A 75 3.61 -1.17 -10.83
N LEU A 76 2.73 -1.20 -9.82
CA LEU A 76 1.35 -1.69 -9.97
C LEU A 76 0.40 -0.64 -10.55
N VAL A 77 0.80 0.62 -10.59
CA VAL A 77 -0.02 1.71 -11.12
C VAL A 77 0.02 1.66 -12.65
N GLU A 78 -1.14 1.43 -13.27
CA GLU A 78 -1.24 1.30 -14.73
C GLU A 78 -1.20 2.66 -15.47
N GLN A 79 -1.52 3.75 -14.76
CA GLN A 79 -1.52 5.11 -15.29
C GLN A 79 -0.14 5.76 -15.20
N GLU A 80 0.09 6.75 -16.06
CA GLU A 80 1.26 7.63 -15.94
C GLU A 80 1.18 8.43 -14.63
N ILE A 81 2.26 8.45 -13.85
CA ILE A 81 2.34 9.15 -12.56
C ILE A 81 2.99 10.52 -12.78
N GLU A 82 2.29 11.59 -12.42
CA GLU A 82 2.83 12.97 -12.47
C GLU A 82 3.50 13.34 -11.13
N GLN A 83 2.96 12.84 -10.02
CA GLN A 83 3.39 13.19 -8.68
C GLN A 83 3.14 12.02 -7.73
N VAL A 84 4.02 11.85 -6.75
CA VAL A 84 3.83 10.95 -5.61
C VAL A 84 3.88 11.75 -4.31
N SER A 85 2.92 11.54 -3.42
CA SER A 85 2.92 12.10 -2.07
C SER A 85 2.84 10.99 -1.03
N GLY A 86 3.70 11.03 -0.02
CA GLY A 86 3.69 10.12 1.12
C GLY A 86 4.07 10.85 2.40
N ASP A 87 3.99 10.15 3.53
CA ASP A 87 4.47 10.69 4.80
C ASP A 87 6.01 10.52 4.95
N GLY A 88 6.54 10.87 6.12
CA GLY A 88 7.97 10.78 6.40
C GLY A 88 8.53 9.35 6.39
N ALA A 89 7.69 8.30 6.35
CA ALA A 89 8.18 6.92 6.20
C ALA A 89 8.75 6.64 4.80
N TYR A 90 8.46 7.51 3.83
CA TYR A 90 8.96 7.44 2.46
C TYR A 90 10.09 8.45 2.17
N ASP A 91 10.56 9.19 3.18
CA ASP A 91 11.66 10.16 3.05
C ASP A 91 13.04 9.45 3.08
N THR A 92 13.38 8.78 1.98
CA THR A 92 14.67 8.09 1.80
C THR A 92 15.22 8.31 0.40
N PHE A 93 16.55 8.26 0.23
CA PHE A 93 17.19 8.40 -1.08
C PHE A 93 16.67 7.39 -2.10
N ASP A 94 16.51 6.13 -1.71
CA ASP A 94 15.98 5.07 -2.59
C ASP A 94 14.56 5.40 -3.09
N CYS A 95 13.71 5.99 -2.24
CA CYS A 95 12.38 6.45 -2.65
C CYS A 95 12.47 7.62 -3.64
N TYR A 96 13.38 8.57 -3.44
CA TYR A 96 13.57 9.69 -4.37
C TYR A 96 14.08 9.21 -5.74
N ASP A 97 15.03 8.28 -5.75
CA ASP A 97 15.54 7.67 -6.99
C ASP A 97 14.41 6.96 -7.73
N THR A 98 13.59 6.18 -7.02
CA THR A 98 12.42 5.48 -7.59
C THR A 98 11.38 6.44 -8.20
N ILE A 99 11.17 7.61 -7.60
CA ILE A 99 10.19 8.60 -8.10
C ILE A 99 10.76 9.38 -9.30
N ALA A 100 12.08 9.49 -9.39
CA ALA A 100 12.77 10.25 -10.43
C ALA A 100 13.02 9.43 -11.72
N ASP A 101 12.93 8.10 -11.64
CA ASP A 101 13.07 7.15 -12.76
C ASP A 101 11.86 7.18 -13.72
#